data_AF-A0A2V5R8A2-F1
#
_entry.id   AF-A0A2V5R8A2-F1
#
_cell.length_a   1.000
_cell.length_b   1.000
_cell.length_c   1.000
_cell.angle_alpha   90.00
_cell.angle_beta   90.00
_cell.angle_gamma   90.00
#
_symmetry.space_group_name_H-M   'P 1'
#
loop_
_entity.id
_entity.type
_entity.pdbx_description
1 polymer ?
#
loop_
_entity_poly.entity_id
_entity_poly.type
_entity_poly.pdbx_seq_one_letter_code
_entity_poly.pdbx_strand_id
1 'polypeptide(L)'
;MNTLVTEQITSFIAMIQHAGVPALRIAFTIAVLAMSGVGLYTFQKRHQLFDQDPEVDTDTAVARHNRIEEVIFVYARMMLLLRSDTRAL
;
A
#
# COMPACT_ATOMS: atom_id res chain seq x y z
N MET A 1 32.04 -23.68 -16.39
CA MET A 1 31.59 -22.72 -15.36
C MET A 1 32.24 -23.12 -14.06
N ASN A 2 32.95 -22.21 -13.39
CA ASN A 2 33.80 -22.55 -12.23
C ASN A 2 32.92 -22.78 -10.99
N THR A 3 32.89 -24.01 -10.46
CA THR A 3 31.99 -24.41 -9.36
C THR A 3 32.17 -23.53 -8.11
N LEU A 4 33.41 -23.14 -7.81
CA LEU A 4 33.76 -22.20 -6.74
C LEU A 4 33.08 -20.83 -6.88
N VAL A 5 32.97 -20.31 -8.12
CA VAL A 5 32.32 -19.02 -8.39
C VAL A 5 30.81 -19.14 -8.20
N THR A 6 30.21 -20.25 -8.63
CA THR A 6 28.79 -20.53 -8.43
C THR A 6 28.44 -20.64 -6.94
N GLU A 7 29.27 -21.30 -6.14
CA GLU A 7 29.06 -21.43 -4.70
C GLU A 7 29.16 -20.09 -3.97
N GLN A 8 30.16 -19.26 -4.30
CA GLN A 8 30.27 -17.90 -3.75
C GLN A 8 29.06 -17.03 -4.08
N ILE A 9 28.60 -17.04 -5.35
CA ILE A 9 27.42 -16.26 -5.77
C ILE A 9 26.16 -16.75 -5.04
N THR A 10 25.98 -18.07 -4.94
CA THR A 10 24.81 -18.66 -4.27
C THR A 10 24.79 -18.32 -2.78
N SER A 11 25.95 -18.39 -2.11
CA SER A 11 26.10 -18.00 -0.70
C SER A 11 25.79 -16.52 -0.47
N PHE A 12 26.28 -15.65 -1.35
CA PHE A 12 26.02 -14.21 -1.28
C PHE A 12 24.54 -13.87 -1.48
N ILE A 13 23.88 -14.51 -2.45
CA ILE A 13 22.43 -14.36 -2.67
C ILE A 13 21.64 -14.83 -1.45
N ALA A 14 21.99 -15.98 -0.87
CA ALA A 14 21.32 -16.52 0.31
C ALA A 14 21.42 -15.56 1.50
N MET A 15 22.58 -14.92 1.71
CA MET A 15 22.77 -13.92 2.76
C MET A 15 21.89 -12.69 2.54
N ILE A 16 21.81 -12.18 1.31
CA ILE A 16 20.94 -11.05 0.94
C ILE A 16 19.47 -11.41 1.15
N GLN A 17 19.03 -12.58 0.71
CA GLN A 17 17.64 -13.02 0.87
C GLN A 17 17.28 -13.17 2.36
N HIS A 18 18.18 -13.72 3.17
CA HIS A 18 17.98 -13.90 4.60
C HIS A 18 17.75 -12.58 5.34
N ALA A 19 18.47 -11.51 4.96
CA ALA A 19 18.28 -10.18 5.55
C ALA A 19 17.17 -9.36 4.87
N GLY A 20 17.02 -9.52 3.55
CA GLY A 20 16.12 -8.73 2.71
C GLY A 20 14.65 -9.09 2.91
N VAL A 21 14.32 -10.38 3.07
CA VAL A 21 12.92 -10.81 3.28
C VAL A 21 12.33 -10.25 4.59
N PRO A 22 13.01 -10.35 5.75
CA PRO A 22 12.53 -9.73 6.98
C PRO A 22 12.42 -8.21 6.88
N ALA A 23 13.41 -7.54 6.28
CA ALA A 23 13.39 -6.09 6.11
C ALA A 23 12.20 -5.64 5.26
N LEU A 24 11.92 -6.33 4.15
CA LEU A 24 10.79 -6.04 3.27
C LEU A 24 9.45 -6.25 3.99
N ARG A 25 9.32 -7.32 4.79
CA ARG A 25 8.12 -7.57 5.61
C ARG A 25 7.86 -6.46 6.62
N ILE A 26 8.91 -5.98 7.29
CA ILE A 26 8.80 -4.87 8.25
C ILE A 26 8.38 -3.59 7.53
N ALA A 27 9.05 -3.23 6.43
CA ALA A 27 8.71 -2.06 5.65
C ALA A 27 7.26 -2.12 5.12
N PHE A 28 6.84 -3.28 4.62
CA PHE A 28 5.47 -3.50 4.15
C PHE A 28 4.46 -3.38 5.29
N THR A 29 4.76 -3.94 6.47
CA THR A 29 3.90 -3.83 7.65
C THR A 29 3.72 -2.37 8.08
N ILE A 30 4.81 -1.59 8.11
CA ILE A 30 4.76 -0.15 8.43
C ILE A 30 3.88 0.59 7.41
N ALA A 31 4.04 0.30 6.11
CA ALA A 31 3.23 0.91 5.06
C ALA A 31 1.73 0.57 5.21
N VAL A 32 1.38 -0.67 5.52
CA VAL A 32 0.00 -1.12 5.75
C VAL A 32 -0.60 -0.43 6.97
N LEU A 33 0.15 -0.29 8.07
CA LEU A 33 -0.31 0.41 9.26
C LEU A 33 -0.54 1.90 8.99
N ALA A 34 0.38 2.57 8.29
CA ALA A 34 0.25 3.97 7.92
C ALA A 34 -1.00 4.19 7.04
N MET A 35 -1.19 3.37 6.00
CA MET A 35 -2.36 3.45 5.12
C MET A 35 -3.67 3.20 5.87
N SER A 36 -3.68 2.23 6.79
CA SER A 36 -4.84 1.95 7.65
C SER A 36 -5.16 3.14 8.56
N GLY A 37 -4.14 3.79 9.12
CA GLY A 37 -4.27 5.02 9.91
C GLY A 37 -4.88 6.17 9.11
N VAL A 38 -4.40 6.40 7.88
CA VAL A 38 -4.98 7.39 6.95
C VAL A 38 -6.44 7.04 6.64
N GLY A 39 -6.77 5.76 6.51
CA GLY A 39 -8.13 5.32 6.21
C GLY A 39 -9.09 5.59 7.37
N LEU A 40 -8.64 5.29 8.59
CA LEU A 40 -9.36 5.60 9.81
C LEU A 40 -9.58 7.11 9.95
N TYR A 41 -8.54 7.92 9.74
CA TYR A 41 -8.63 9.37 9.79
C TYR A 41 -9.64 9.92 8.75
N THR A 42 -9.53 9.45 7.51
CA THR A 42 -10.43 9.82 6.42
C THR A 42 -11.88 9.45 6.74
N PHE A 43 -12.12 8.28 7.34
CA PHE A 43 -13.45 7.85 7.75
C PHE A 43 -14.04 8.72 8.88
N GLN A 44 -13.22 9.08 9.87
CA GLN A 44 -13.61 9.99 10.95
C GLN A 44 -13.93 11.40 10.43
N LYS A 45 -13.17 11.86 9.45
CA LYS A 45 -13.27 13.19 8.86
C LYS A 45 -14.10 13.24 7.57
N ARG A 46 -14.80 12.16 7.24
CA ARG A 46 -15.48 11.99 5.93
C ARG A 46 -16.38 13.18 5.56
N HIS A 47 -17.14 13.70 6.53
CA HIS A 47 -18.04 14.83 6.30
C HIS A 47 -17.25 16.11 5.96
N GLN A 48 -16.11 16.33 6.61
CA GLN A 48 -15.26 17.49 6.29
C GLN A 48 -14.53 17.36 4.95
N LEU A 49 -14.31 16.13 4.46
CA LEU A 49 -13.50 15.85 3.27
C LEU A 49 -14.33 15.66 2.00
N PHE A 50 -15.57 15.17 2.14
CA PHE A 50 -16.43 14.76 1.04
C PHE A 50 -17.80 15.46 1.01
N ASP A 51 -18.15 16.26 2.01
CA ASP A 51 -19.33 17.12 1.91
C ASP A 51 -19.07 18.27 0.94
N GLN A 52 -20.16 18.92 0.56
CA GLN A 52 -20.12 20.04 -0.38
C GLN A 52 -19.37 21.23 0.21
N ASP A 53 -18.38 21.72 -0.55
CA ASP A 53 -17.66 22.94 -0.21
C ASP A 53 -18.28 24.13 -0.95
N PRO A 54 -18.99 25.04 -0.24
CA PRO A 54 -19.62 26.20 -0.86
C PRO A 54 -18.62 27.24 -1.37
N GLU A 55 -17.34 27.18 -0.97
CA GLU A 55 -16.31 28.10 -1.43
C GLU A 55 -15.71 27.70 -2.79
N VAL A 56 -16.03 26.50 -3.29
CA VAL A 56 -15.48 25.95 -4.53
C VAL A 56 -16.56 25.83 -5.59
N ASP A 57 -16.52 26.73 -6.57
CA ASP A 57 -17.51 26.81 -7.66
C ASP A 57 -17.55 25.54 -8.55
N THR A 58 -16.45 24.78 -8.59
CA THR A 58 -16.33 23.49 -9.29
C THR A 58 -16.75 22.27 -8.47
N ASP A 59 -17.21 22.44 -7.22
CA ASP A 59 -17.63 21.34 -6.37
C ASP A 59 -19.04 20.82 -6.74
N THR A 60 -19.09 20.20 -7.92
CA THR A 60 -20.27 19.55 -8.47
C THR A 60 -20.48 18.18 -7.82
N ALA A 61 -21.71 17.65 -7.88
CA ALA A 61 -22.00 16.30 -7.40
C ALA A 61 -21.11 15.22 -8.06
N VAL A 62 -20.74 15.42 -9.32
CA VAL A 62 -19.83 14.52 -10.07
C VAL A 62 -18.41 14.59 -9.49
N ALA A 63 -17.88 15.78 -9.23
CA ALA A 63 -16.55 15.94 -8.64
C ALA A 63 -16.44 15.28 -7.24
N ARG A 64 -17.48 15.40 -6.41
CA ARG A 64 -17.55 14.72 -5.11
C ARG A 64 -17.60 13.20 -5.23
N HIS A 65 -18.40 12.69 -6.16
CA HIS A 65 -18.47 11.26 -6.42
C HIS A 65 -17.11 10.71 -6.85
N ASN A 66 -16.45 11.36 -7.82
CA ASN A 66 -15.12 10.97 -8.29
C ASN A 66 -14.07 10.98 -7.18
N ARG A 67 -14.12 11.96 -6.26
CA ARG A 67 -13.20 12.01 -5.11
C ARG A 67 -13.39 10.82 -4.17
N ILE A 68 -14.64 10.46 -3.90
CA ILE A 68 -14.97 9.27 -3.09
C ILE A 68 -14.48 8.00 -3.81
N GLU A 69 -14.72 7.88 -5.11
CA GLU A 69 -14.27 6.75 -5.91
C GLU A 69 -12.74 6.60 -5.91
N GLU A 70 -12.00 7.70 -6.06
CA GLU A 70 -10.53 7.70 -6.06
C GLU A 70 -9.99 7.16 -4.74
N VAL A 71 -10.55 7.60 -3.62
CA VAL A 71 -10.20 7.11 -2.28
C VAL A 71 -10.54 5.62 -2.16
N ILE A 72 -11.75 5.20 -2.54
CA ILE A 72 -12.15 3.79 -2.54
C ILE A 72 -11.22 2.94 -3.40
N PHE A 73 -10.79 3.44 -4.56
CA PHE A 73 -9.94 2.72 -5.50
C PHE A 73 -8.54 2.45 -4.92
N VAL A 74 -7.96 3.42 -4.20
CA VAL A 74 -6.69 3.25 -3.50
C VAL A 74 -6.80 2.17 -2.41
N TYR A 75 -7.85 2.23 -1.59
CA TYR A 75 -8.06 1.23 -0.53
C TYR A 75 -8.41 -0.16 -1.08
N ALA A 76 -9.17 -0.23 -2.16
CA ALA A 76 -9.48 -1.49 -2.84
C ALA A 76 -8.21 -2.14 -3.41
N ARG A 77 -7.31 -1.36 -4.03
CA ARG A 77 -6.01 -1.85 -4.48
C ARG A 77 -5.15 -2.36 -3.33
N MET A 78 -5.12 -1.65 -2.21
CA MET A 78 -4.41 -2.11 -1.01
C MET A 78 -4.95 -3.47 -0.53
N MET A 79 -6.27 -3.64 -0.45
CA MET A 79 -6.89 -4.91 -0.08
C MET A 79 -6.56 -6.04 -1.07
N LEU A 80 -6.49 -5.74 -2.37
CA LEU A 80 -6.08 -6.71 -3.39
C LEU A 80 -4.63 -7.16 -3.20
N LEU A 81 -3.71 -6.22 -2.90
CA LEU A 81 -2.30 -6.53 -2.62
C LEU A 81 -2.15 -7.41 -1.37
N LEU A 82 -2.89 -7.10 -0.30
CA LEU A 82 -2.91 -7.92 0.93
C LEU A 82 -3.47 -9.32 0.67
N ARG A 83 -4.47 -9.45 -0.21
CA ARG A 83 -5.03 -10.75 -0.60
C ARG A 83 -4.09 -11.57 -1.49
N SER A 84 -3.31 -10.93 -2.35
CA SER A 84 -2.34 -11.66 -3.18
C SER A 84 -1.19 -12.24 -2.34
N ASP A 85 -0.74 -11.51 -1.31
CA ASP A 85 0.35 -11.95 -0.44
C ASP A 85 -0.04 -13.14 0.45
N THR A 86 -1.31 -13.22 0.86
CA THR A 86 -1.83 -14.35 1.66
C THR A 86 -1.95 -15.67 0.89
N ARG A 87 -1.71 -15.69 -0.42
CA ARG A 87 -1.64 -16.91 -1.25
C ARG A 87 -0.21 -17.42 -1.48
N ALA A 88 0.79 -16.71 -0.98
CA ALA A 88 2.21 -17.06 -1.11
C ALA A 88 2.80 -17.67 0.19
N LEU A 89 1.95 -17.97 1.17
CA LEU A 89 2.24 -18.73 2.39
C LEU A 89 1.44 -20.02 2.38
#